data_AF-A0AA44MR89-F1
#
_entry.id   AF-A0AA44MR89-F1
#
_cell.length_a   1.000
_cell.length_b   1.000
_cell.length_c   1.000
_cell.angle_alpha   90.00
_cell.angle_beta   90.00
_cell.angle_gamma   90.00
#
_symmetry.space_group_name_H-M   'P 1'
#
loop_
_entity.id
_entity.type
_entity.pdbx_description
1 polymer ?
#
loop_
_entity_poly.entity_id
_entity_poly.type
_entity_poly.pdbx_seq_one_letter_code
_entity_poly.pdbx_strand_id
1 'polypeptide(L)'
;LYRHVCNEPLQFFVLFSSVSAIIPELSAGQADYAMANSYMDYFAEAHQKHVPIISVQWPYRKETGMGEVTNQAYRESGLFSITNSEGLR
;
A
#
# COMPACT_ATOMS: atom_id res chain seq x y z
N LEU A 1 -10.25 -9.65 9.83
CA LEU A 1 -9.79 -8.56 10.72
C LEU A 1 -10.89 -7.54 10.97
N TYR A 2 -11.23 -6.67 9.99
CA TYR A 2 -12.20 -5.56 10.15
C TYR A 2 -13.43 -5.87 11.00
N ARG A 3 -14.21 -6.91 10.63
CA ARG A 3 -15.46 -7.27 11.33
C ARG A 3 -15.31 -7.57 12.82
N HIS A 4 -14.10 -7.91 13.28
CA HIS A 4 -13.84 -8.25 14.67
C HIS A 4 -13.27 -7.08 15.48
N VAL A 5 -12.79 -6.02 14.82
CA VAL A 5 -12.10 -4.90 15.47
C VAL A 5 -12.75 -3.55 15.18
N CYS A 6 -13.76 -3.49 14.29
CA CYS A 6 -14.40 -2.23 13.87
C CYS A 6 -15.14 -1.49 15.00
N ASN A 7 -15.45 -2.18 16.10
CA ASN A 7 -16.13 -1.59 17.27
C ASN A 7 -15.16 -1.30 18.43
N GLU A 8 -13.88 -1.62 18.28
CA GLU A 8 -12.87 -1.28 19.28
C GLU A 8 -12.52 0.22 19.22
N PRO A 9 -12.05 0.83 20.32
CA PRO A 9 -11.65 2.23 20.36
C PRO A 9 -10.30 2.44 19.64
N LEU A 10 -10.25 2.18 18.35
CA LEU A 10 -9.05 2.29 17.52
C LEU A 10 -8.63 3.76 17.37
N GLN A 11 -7.35 4.05 17.55
CA GLN A 11 -6.78 5.35 17.20
C GLN A 11 -6.50 5.46 15.69
N PHE A 12 -6.16 4.32 15.05
CA PHE A 12 -5.91 4.20 13.62
C PHE A 12 -6.08 2.75 13.18
N PHE A 13 -6.40 2.55 11.90
CA PHE A 13 -6.35 1.27 11.21
C PHE A 13 -5.63 1.49 9.88
N VAL A 14 -4.37 1.09 9.79
CA VAL A 14 -3.56 1.31 8.58
C VAL A 14 -3.51 0.04 7.74
N LEU A 15 -3.94 0.14 6.48
CA LEU A 15 -3.75 -0.88 5.45
C LEU A 15 -2.48 -0.56 4.65
N PHE A 16 -1.65 -1.57 4.44
CA PHE A 16 -0.39 -1.43 3.72
C PHE A 16 -0.62 -1.85 2.28
N SER A 17 -1.09 -0.90 1.48
CA SER A 17 -1.23 -1.03 0.03
C SER A 17 0.10 -0.75 -0.69
N SER A 18 0.08 -0.76 -2.02
CA SER A 18 1.25 -0.58 -2.88
C SER A 18 0.95 0.38 -4.01
N VAL A 19 1.96 1.13 -4.46
CA VAL A 19 1.87 1.96 -5.68
C VAL A 19 1.47 1.17 -6.94
N SER A 20 1.68 -0.15 -6.95
CA SER A 20 1.21 -1.05 -8.02
C SER A 20 -0.31 -1.11 -8.16
N ALA A 21 -1.07 -0.69 -7.14
CA ALA A 21 -2.53 -0.62 -7.19
C ALA A 21 -3.07 0.46 -8.12
N ILE A 22 -2.29 1.53 -8.34
CA ILE A 22 -2.74 2.73 -9.05
C ILE A 22 -1.86 3.09 -10.25
N ILE A 23 -0.60 2.64 -10.29
CA ILE A 23 0.33 2.88 -11.41
C ILE A 23 0.40 1.61 -12.28
N PRO A 24 -0.25 1.60 -13.46
CA PRO A 24 -0.37 0.41 -14.30
C PRO A 24 0.96 -0.23 -14.72
N GLU A 25 1.97 0.60 -14.97
CA GLU A 25 3.32 0.16 -15.36
C GLU A 25 3.98 -0.66 -14.24
N LEU A 26 3.63 -0.38 -12.99
CA LEU A 26 4.13 -1.12 -11.82
C LEU A 26 3.28 -2.35 -11.48
N SER A 27 2.07 -2.44 -12.02
CA SER A 27 1.20 -3.61 -11.93
C SER A 27 1.61 -4.72 -12.90
N ALA A 28 2.40 -4.39 -13.93
CA ALA A 28 2.81 -5.33 -14.98
C ALA A 28 3.56 -6.53 -14.40
N GLY A 29 3.03 -7.74 -14.63
CA GLY A 29 3.57 -8.99 -14.11
C GLY A 29 3.14 -9.34 -12.67
N GLN A 30 2.31 -8.50 -12.02
CA GLN A 30 1.79 -8.71 -10.67
C GLN A 30 0.32 -8.24 -10.56
N ALA A 31 -0.52 -8.62 -11.53
CA ALA A 31 -1.90 -8.12 -11.63
C ALA A 31 -2.80 -8.56 -10.45
N ASP A 32 -2.60 -9.78 -9.94
CA ASP A 32 -3.24 -10.28 -8.73
C ASP A 32 -2.86 -9.47 -7.49
N TYR A 33 -1.59 -9.12 -7.35
CA TYR A 33 -1.09 -8.23 -6.30
C TYR A 33 -1.69 -6.83 -6.42
N ALA A 34 -1.72 -6.25 -7.62
CA ALA A 34 -2.32 -4.94 -7.87
C ALA A 34 -3.82 -4.92 -7.51
N MET A 35 -4.58 -5.96 -7.88
CA MET A 35 -5.99 -6.09 -7.53
C MET A 35 -6.21 -6.19 -6.01
N ALA A 36 -5.39 -6.98 -5.31
CA ALA A 36 -5.49 -7.13 -3.87
C ALA A 36 -5.22 -5.79 -3.12
N ASN A 37 -4.24 -5.03 -3.59
CA ASN A 37 -3.93 -3.71 -3.03
C ASN A 37 -5.02 -2.68 -3.36
N SER A 38 -5.52 -2.67 -4.60
CA SER A 38 -6.65 -1.82 -5.00
C SER A 38 -7.91 -2.09 -4.18
N TYR A 39 -8.19 -3.35 -3.83
CA TYR A 39 -9.27 -3.68 -2.90
C TYR A 39 -9.09 -2.98 -1.55
N MET A 40 -7.87 -2.96 -0.98
CA MET A 40 -7.62 -2.27 0.29
C MET A 40 -7.87 -0.77 0.20
N ASP A 41 -7.52 -0.15 -0.93
CA ASP A 41 -7.73 1.29 -1.17
C ASP A 41 -9.22 1.63 -1.17
N TYR A 42 -10.01 0.92 -1.98
CA TYR A 42 -11.47 1.10 -2.01
C TYR A 42 -12.15 0.70 -0.69
N PHE A 43 -11.61 -0.32 -0.02
CA PHE A 43 -12.12 -0.74 1.28
C PHE A 43 -11.95 0.36 2.33
N ALA A 44 -10.79 1.03 2.37
CA ALA A 44 -10.57 2.15 3.28
C ALA A 44 -11.52 3.31 2.96
N GLU A 45 -11.66 3.68 1.68
CA GLU A 45 -12.57 4.75 1.25
C GLU A 45 -14.03 4.50 1.66
N ALA A 46 -14.49 3.25 1.52
CA ALA A 46 -15.85 2.86 1.88
C ALA A 46 -16.11 2.89 3.40
N HIS A 47 -15.09 2.72 4.23
CA HIS A 47 -15.24 2.56 5.69
C HIS A 47 -14.68 3.72 6.52
N GLN A 48 -14.03 4.72 5.91
CA GLN A 48 -13.42 5.87 6.60
C GLN A 48 -14.39 6.69 7.47
N LYS A 49 -15.70 6.62 7.20
CA LYS A 49 -16.74 7.29 8.02
C LYS A 49 -17.09 6.54 9.30
N HIS A 50 -16.72 5.26 9.40
CA HIS A 50 -17.10 4.37 10.50
C HIS A 50 -15.92 4.00 11.39
N VAL A 51 -14.73 3.93 10.81
CA VAL A 51 -13.49 3.54 11.49
C VAL A 51 -12.38 4.48 11.00
N PRO A 52 -11.38 4.86 11.83
CA PRO A 52 -10.24 5.65 11.39
C PRO A 52 -9.27 4.82 10.54
N ILE A 53 -9.75 4.35 9.39
CA ILE A 53 -9.04 3.47 8.47
C ILE A 53 -8.40 4.26 7.33
N ILE A 54 -7.14 3.94 7.02
CA ILE A 54 -6.36 4.58 5.97
C ILE A 54 -5.64 3.49 5.18
N SER A 55 -5.70 3.56 3.85
CA SER A 55 -4.84 2.74 2.98
C SER A 55 -3.65 3.57 2.52
N VAL A 56 -2.44 3.06 2.72
CA VAL A 56 -1.21 3.72 2.29
C VAL A 56 -0.60 2.92 1.15
N GLN A 57 -0.54 3.53 -0.03
CA GLN A 57 0.08 2.96 -1.23
C GLN A 57 1.61 3.12 -1.14
N TRP A 58 2.28 2.17 -0.52
CA TRP A 58 3.72 2.29 -0.29
C TRP A 58 4.52 2.16 -1.59
N PRO A 59 5.54 3.02 -1.81
CA PRO A 59 6.59 2.74 -2.76
C PRO A 59 7.45 1.58 -2.25
N TYR A 60 8.34 1.12 -3.11
CA TYR A 60 9.22 0.02 -2.82
C TYR A 60 10.16 0.35 -1.63
N ARG A 61 10.39 -0.63 -0.74
CA ARG A 61 11.28 -0.48 0.43
C ARG A 61 12.67 -1.05 0.15
N LYS A 62 13.71 -0.26 0.35
CA LYS A 62 15.09 -0.59 -0.02
C LYS A 62 15.77 -1.58 0.93
N GLU A 63 15.37 -1.59 2.20
CA GLU A 63 16.14 -2.21 3.28
C GLU A 63 15.49 -3.47 3.87
N THR A 64 14.16 -3.60 3.76
CA THR A 64 13.40 -4.73 4.30
C THR A 64 12.13 -4.99 3.49
N GLY A 65 11.69 -6.26 3.41
CA GLY A 65 10.48 -6.66 2.68
C GLY A 65 10.77 -7.55 1.47
N MET A 66 10.11 -7.26 0.34
CA MET A 66 10.10 -8.12 -0.86
C MET A 66 11.36 -8.03 -1.76
N GLY A 67 12.43 -7.33 -1.38
CA GLY A 67 13.66 -7.18 -2.21
C GLY A 67 14.05 -5.73 -2.49
N GLU A 68 14.58 -5.37 -3.67
CA GLU A 68 14.50 -4.04 -4.31
C GLU A 68 13.95 -4.29 -5.73
N VAL A 69 12.81 -3.73 -6.13
CA VAL A 69 12.35 -3.85 -7.53
C VAL A 69 13.01 -2.74 -8.33
N THR A 70 14.11 -3.11 -8.97
CA THR A 70 14.86 -2.27 -9.89
C THR A 70 14.41 -2.50 -11.34
N ASN A 71 13.15 -2.87 -11.58
CA ASN A 71 12.69 -3.02 -12.96
C ASN A 71 12.68 -1.64 -13.65
N GLN A 72 12.78 -1.65 -14.97
CA GLN A 72 12.89 -0.42 -15.75
C GLN A 72 11.68 0.51 -15.55
N ALA A 73 10.47 -0.06 -15.51
CA ALA A 73 9.23 0.67 -15.26
C ALA A 73 9.25 1.45 -13.94
N TYR A 74 9.80 0.87 -12.87
CA TYR A 74 9.91 1.53 -11.57
C TYR A 74 10.87 2.71 -11.61
N ARG A 75 12.04 2.57 -12.26
CA ARG A 75 12.97 3.70 -12.45
C ARG A 75 12.37 4.81 -13.30
N GLU A 76 11.63 4.45 -14.35
CA GLU A 76 10.99 5.40 -15.26
C GLU A 76 9.78 6.11 -14.64
N SER A 77 9.14 5.50 -13.63
CA SER A 77 8.05 6.13 -12.87
C SER A 77 8.49 7.36 -12.06
N GLY A 78 9.80 7.56 -11.87
CA GLY A 78 10.36 8.63 -11.03
C GLY A 78 10.22 8.37 -9.52
N LEU A 79 9.68 7.22 -9.12
CA LEU A 79 9.63 6.81 -7.72
C LEU A 79 11.00 6.32 -7.24
N PHE A 80 11.35 6.72 -6.02
CA PHE A 80 12.54 6.22 -5.34
C PHE A 80 12.16 5.11 -4.36
N SER A 81 13.07 4.14 -4.19
CA SER A 81 12.98 3.19 -3.09
C SER A 81 13.21 3.93 -1.77
N ILE A 82 12.32 3.75 -0.80
CA ILE A 82 12.42 4.41 0.50
C ILE A 82 13.19 3.54 1.50
N THR A 83 13.94 4.19 2.40
CA THR A 83 14.57 3.56 3.56
C THR A 83 13.55 3.26 4.66
N ASN A 84 13.91 2.43 5.63
CA ASN A 84 13.06 2.17 6.79
C ASN A 84 12.81 3.45 7.60
N SER A 85 13.82 4.31 7.70
CA SER A 85 13.72 5.59 8.41
C SER A 85 12.73 6.54 7.74
N GLU A 86 12.68 6.55 6.41
CA GLU A 86 11.71 7.37 5.65
C GLU A 86 10.30 6.80 5.74
N GLY A 87 10.15 5.47 5.73
CA GLY A 87 8.84 4.83 5.85
C GLY A 87 8.20 4.90 7.25
N LEU A 88 8.95 5.28 8.28
CA LEU A 88 8.48 5.39 9.67
C LEU A 88 8.35 6.83 10.18
N ARG A 89 8.77 7.82 9.39
CA ARG A 89 8.56 9.25 9.70
C ARG A 89 7.15 9.67 9.33
#